data_AF-U3AIY9-F1
#
_entry.id   AF-U3AIY9-F1
#
_cell.length_a   1.000
_cell.length_b   1.000
_cell.length_c   1.000
_cell.angle_alpha   90.00
_cell.angle_beta   90.00
_cell.angle_gamma   90.00
#
_symmetry.space_group_name_H-M   'P 1'
#
loop_
_entity.id
_entity.type
_entity.pdbx_description
1 polymer ?
#
loop_
_entity_poly.entity_id
_entity_poly.type
_entity_poly.pdbx_seq_one_letter_code
_entity_poly.pdbx_strand_id
1 'polypeptide(L)'
;MLNKLIQIGFKKAGDWSLVNEVPSLHIESEAFSKNVLYCFVVAGNPKYVGKTTQILKKRMYGYEKPGTSQSTNIKNNKLIVEALKSNLSVELFVLPDNGLLYFGEFHVNLAAGLEDSIVKGIEPEWNRLGK
;
A
#
# COMPACT_ATOMS: atom_id res chain seq x y z
N MET A 1 6.71 -10.10 -10.42
CA MET A 1 5.39 -9.90 -9.76
C MET A 1 4.92 -8.46 -9.83
N LEU A 2 5.77 -7.47 -9.52
CA LEU A 2 5.45 -6.05 -9.66
C LEU A 2 4.93 -5.67 -11.06
N ASN A 3 5.50 -6.24 -12.13
CA ASN A 3 5.04 -5.99 -13.50
C ASN A 3 3.55 -6.28 -13.71
N LYS A 4 2.98 -7.28 -13.03
CA LYS A 4 1.54 -7.58 -13.12
C LYS A 4 0.70 -6.42 -12.53
N LEU A 5 1.19 -5.78 -11.46
CA LEU A 5 0.53 -4.62 -10.86
C LEU A 5 0.67 -3.40 -11.77
N ILE A 6 1.86 -3.16 -12.33
CA ILE A 6 2.09 -2.04 -13.25
C ILE A 6 1.21 -2.17 -14.51
N GLN A 7 1.06 -3.38 -15.05
CA GLN A 7 0.20 -3.64 -16.22
C GLN A 7 -1.27 -3.31 -16.00
N ILE A 8 -1.76 -3.36 -14.76
CA ILE A 8 -3.14 -2.96 -14.41
C ILE A 8 -3.24 -1.52 -13.91
N GLY A 9 -2.16 -0.73 -14.03
CA GLY A 9 -2.15 0.70 -13.76
C GLY A 9 -1.57 1.13 -12.42
N PHE A 10 -0.95 0.23 -11.65
CA PHE A 10 -0.20 0.69 -10.47
C PHE A 10 0.98 1.56 -10.90
N LYS A 11 1.13 2.70 -10.23
CA LYS A 11 2.24 3.64 -10.43
C LYS A 11 2.98 3.90 -9.12
N LYS A 12 4.27 4.17 -9.19
CA LYS A 12 5.05 4.63 -8.04
C LYS A 12 4.50 5.98 -7.57
N ALA A 13 4.31 6.12 -6.27
CA ALA A 13 3.75 7.31 -5.64
C ALA A 13 4.57 7.83 -4.46
N GLY A 14 5.64 7.13 -4.07
CA GLY A 14 6.50 7.58 -2.98
C GLY A 14 7.49 6.53 -2.51
N ASP A 15 8.26 6.92 -1.50
CA ASP A 15 9.36 6.15 -0.95
C ASP A 15 9.40 6.29 0.57
N TRP A 16 9.61 5.17 1.25
CA TRP A 16 9.85 5.14 2.68
C TRP A 16 11.32 5.37 2.98
N SER A 17 11.59 6.07 4.08
CA SER A 17 12.93 6.29 4.63
C SER A 17 12.88 6.24 6.16
N LEU A 18 14.05 6.21 6.80
CA LEU A 18 14.16 6.37 8.25
C LEU A 18 14.53 7.82 8.58
N VAL A 19 13.73 8.43 9.45
CA VAL A 19 14.02 9.73 10.05
C VAL A 19 14.09 9.51 11.56
N ASN A 20 15.29 9.64 12.15
CA ASN A 20 15.53 9.35 13.56
C ASN A 20 15.03 7.95 13.97
N GLU A 21 15.37 6.91 13.20
CA GLU A 21 14.95 5.51 13.42
C GLU A 21 13.44 5.23 13.25
N VAL A 22 12.65 6.23 12.87
CA VAL A 22 11.20 6.10 12.64
C VAL A 22 10.94 6.06 11.13
N PRO A 23 10.09 5.14 10.64
CA PRO A 23 9.75 5.11 9.23
C PRO A 23 8.91 6.34 8.88
N SER A 24 9.28 7.02 7.79
CA SER A 24 8.59 8.17 7.25
C SER A 24 8.41 7.98 5.74
N LEU A 25 7.24 8.33 5.23
CA LEU A 25 6.92 8.22 3.81
C LEU A 25 6.95 9.60 3.15
N HIS A 26 7.76 9.73 2.10
CA HIS A 26 7.63 10.81 1.14
C HIS A 26 6.63 10.40 0.06
N ILE A 27 5.53 11.16 -0.11
CA ILE A 27 4.53 10.90 -1.14
C ILE A 27 4.69 11.93 -2.26
N GLU A 28 5.05 11.46 -3.45
CA GLU A 28 5.24 12.25 -4.67
C GLU A 28 3.92 12.51 -5.41
N SER A 29 2.97 11.56 -5.37
CA SER A 29 1.69 11.68 -6.06
C SER A 29 0.55 10.99 -5.31
N GLU A 30 -0.70 11.32 -5.67
CA GLU A 30 -1.92 10.69 -5.11
C GLU A 30 -2.14 10.87 -3.60
N ALA A 31 -1.40 11.77 -2.94
CA ALA A 31 -1.45 11.97 -1.49
C ALA A 31 -2.87 12.23 -0.95
N PHE A 32 -3.71 12.90 -1.75
CA PHE A 32 -5.09 13.28 -1.39
C PHE A 32 -6.17 12.35 -1.96
N SER A 33 -5.78 11.34 -2.74
CA SER A 33 -6.70 10.42 -3.38
C SER A 33 -7.36 9.47 -2.37
N LYS A 34 -8.60 9.09 -2.65
CA LYS A 34 -9.42 8.14 -1.87
C LYS A 34 -9.70 6.89 -2.70
N ASN A 35 -10.23 5.84 -2.07
CA ASN A 35 -10.52 4.56 -2.73
C ASN A 35 -9.29 3.99 -3.45
N VAL A 36 -8.15 4.03 -2.78
CA VAL A 36 -6.85 3.69 -3.37
C VAL A 36 -6.47 2.26 -3.00
N LEU A 37 -6.06 1.46 -3.98
CA LEU A 37 -5.22 0.29 -3.74
C LEU A 37 -3.78 0.74 -3.65
N TYR A 38 -3.05 0.19 -2.70
CA TYR A 38 -1.64 0.46 -2.54
C TYR A 38 -0.86 -0.81 -2.30
N CYS A 39 0.43 -0.76 -2.64
CA CYS A 39 1.36 -1.84 -2.47
C CYS A 39 2.67 -1.31 -1.89
N PHE A 40 3.17 -1.96 -0.84
CA PHE A 40 4.55 -1.79 -0.40
C PHE A 40 5.44 -2.74 -1.18
N VAL A 41 6.46 -2.19 -1.83
CA VAL A 41 7.38 -2.90 -2.70
C VAL A 41 8.77 -2.78 -2.10
N VAL A 42 9.41 -3.91 -1.78
CA VAL A 42 10.76 -3.95 -1.20
C VAL A 42 11.73 -4.50 -2.22
N ALA A 43 12.73 -3.72 -2.61
CA ALA A 43 13.70 -4.08 -3.64
C ALA A 43 13.02 -4.68 -4.90
N GLY A 44 12.00 -4.01 -5.41
CA GLY A 44 11.22 -4.44 -6.60
C GLY A 44 10.22 -5.58 -6.36
N ASN A 45 10.09 -6.12 -5.15
CA ASN A 45 9.19 -7.22 -4.83
C ASN A 45 7.95 -6.73 -4.06
N PRO A 46 6.72 -6.95 -4.57
CA PRO A 46 5.49 -6.67 -3.82
C PRO A 46 5.47 -7.47 -2.51
N LYS A 47 5.41 -6.77 -1.38
CA LYS A 47 5.43 -7.39 -0.05
C LYS A 47 4.10 -7.27 0.68
N TYR A 48 3.37 -6.18 0.46
CA TYR A 48 2.06 -5.95 1.06
C TYR A 48 1.14 -5.27 0.05
N VAL A 49 -0.14 -5.67 0.00
CA VAL A 49 -1.22 -4.96 -0.70
C VAL A 49 -2.30 -4.62 0.30
N GLY A 50 -2.79 -3.39 0.24
CA GLY A 50 -3.93 -2.96 1.03
C GLY A 50 -4.82 -2.00 0.24
N LYS A 51 -6.02 -1.78 0.78
CA LYS A 51 -6.94 -0.75 0.29
C LYS A 51 -7.24 0.32 1.33
N THR A 52 -7.70 1.47 0.87
CA THR A 52 -8.26 2.49 1.77
C THR A 52 -9.39 3.29 1.12
N THR A 53 -10.43 3.56 1.91
CA THR A 53 -11.46 4.57 1.60
C THR A 53 -11.10 5.96 2.13
N GLN A 54 -10.09 6.03 3.01
CA GLN A 54 -9.56 7.29 3.51
C GLN A 54 -8.64 7.94 2.47
N ILE A 55 -8.22 9.17 2.74
CA ILE A 55 -7.16 9.81 1.98
C ILE A 55 -5.86 9.01 2.15
N LEU A 56 -5.13 8.75 1.05
CA LEU A 56 -3.90 7.97 1.02
C LEU A 56 -2.90 8.43 2.09
N LYS A 57 -2.61 9.74 2.16
CA LYS A 57 -1.70 10.31 3.18
C LYS A 57 -2.10 9.93 4.61
N LYS A 58 -3.40 9.96 4.92
CA LYS A 58 -3.91 9.58 6.25
C LYS A 58 -3.74 8.08 6.49
N ARG A 59 -3.94 7.23 5.47
CA ARG A 59 -3.70 5.79 5.58
C ARG A 59 -2.23 5.47 5.84
N MET A 60 -1.33 6.12 5.12
CA MET A 60 0.12 5.95 5.24
C MET A 60 0.65 6.43 6.60
N TYR A 61 0.14 7.55 7.10
CA TYR A 61 0.44 8.01 8.46
C TYR A 61 0.14 6.95 9.53
N GLY A 62 -0.91 6.14 9.32
CA GLY A 62 -1.21 5.02 10.22
C GLY A 62 -0.12 3.96 10.27
N TYR A 63 0.65 3.78 9.20
CA TYR A 63 1.83 2.90 9.17
C TYR A 63 3.08 3.57 9.74
N GLU A 64 3.24 4.89 9.58
CA GLU A 64 4.33 5.65 10.24
C GLU A 64 4.19 5.63 11.76
N LYS A 65 2.96 5.85 12.25
CA LYS A 65 2.64 6.01 13.68
C LYS A 65 1.43 5.16 14.04
N PRO A 66 1.60 3.83 14.15
CA PRO A 66 0.51 2.94 14.46
C PRO A 66 -0.05 3.16 15.87
N GLY A 67 -1.37 3.13 16.00
CA GLY A 67 -2.03 3.03 17.31
C GLY A 67 -1.86 1.63 17.91
N THR A 68 -1.96 1.51 19.24
CA THR A 68 -1.68 0.26 19.98
C THR A 68 -2.57 -0.93 19.59
N SER A 69 -3.79 -0.68 19.10
CA SER A 69 -4.72 -1.72 18.63
C SER A 69 -4.61 -2.04 17.13
N GLN A 70 -3.75 -1.33 16.39
CA GLN A 70 -3.66 -1.44 14.93
C GLN A 70 -2.61 -2.48 14.53
N SER A 71 -2.87 -3.76 14.83
CA SER A 71 -1.93 -4.87 14.63
C SER A 71 -1.28 -4.89 13.24
N THR A 72 -2.06 -4.73 12.17
CA THR A 72 -1.54 -4.66 10.79
C THR A 72 -0.58 -3.50 10.59
N ASN A 73 -0.88 -2.33 11.15
CA ASN A 73 -0.02 -1.16 11.02
C ASN A 73 1.27 -1.34 11.83
N ILE A 74 1.17 -1.82 13.06
CA ILE A 74 2.33 -2.13 13.93
C ILE A 74 3.28 -3.10 13.21
N LYS A 75 2.71 -4.16 12.63
CA LYS A 75 3.50 -5.18 11.93
C LYS A 75 4.19 -4.63 10.69
N ASN A 76 3.46 -3.93 9.83
CA ASN A 76 4.04 -3.34 8.63
C ASN A 76 5.06 -2.25 8.96
N ASN A 77 4.83 -1.45 10.01
CA ASN A 77 5.83 -0.49 10.51
C ASN A 77 7.15 -1.19 10.82
N LYS A 78 7.12 -2.27 11.61
CA LYS A 78 8.30 -3.06 11.95
C LYS A 78 8.98 -3.63 10.71
N LEU A 79 8.23 -4.20 9.77
CA LEU A 79 8.78 -4.80 8.54
C LEU A 79 9.41 -3.75 7.61
N ILE A 80 8.81 -2.55 7.52
CA ILE A 80 9.39 -1.41 6.79
C ILE A 80 10.72 -1.00 7.43
N VAL A 81 10.77 -0.85 8.75
CA VAL A 81 12.00 -0.49 9.47
C VAL A 81 13.08 -1.55 9.26
N GLU A 82 12.75 -2.84 9.37
CA GLU A 82 13.70 -3.93 9.15
C GLU A 82 14.28 -3.93 7.73
N ALA A 83 13.43 -3.73 6.72
CA ALA A 83 13.87 -3.63 5.33
C ALA A 83 14.80 -2.43 5.10
N LEU A 84 14.44 -1.25 5.63
CA LEU A 84 15.26 -0.04 5.50
C LEU A 84 16.60 -0.18 6.24
N LYS A 85 16.63 -0.77 7.44
CA LYS A 85 17.86 -1.07 8.18
C LYS A 85 18.75 -2.08 7.48
N SER A 86 18.16 -2.96 6.67
CA SER A 86 18.88 -3.89 5.79
C SER A 86 19.35 -3.22 4.49
N ASN A 87 19.26 -1.90 4.38
CA ASN A 87 19.65 -1.10 3.22
C ASN A 87 18.88 -1.47 1.93
N LEU A 88 17.63 -1.93 2.07
CA LEU A 88 16.72 -2.21 0.97
C LEU A 88 15.81 -1.01 0.71
N SER A 89 15.50 -0.74 -0.55
CA SER A 89 14.47 0.25 -0.91
C SER A 89 13.09 -0.25 -0.52
N VAL A 90 12.24 0.66 -0.04
CA VAL A 90 10.84 0.40 0.26
C VAL A 90 9.99 1.47 -0.41
N GLU A 91 9.28 1.09 -1.46
CA GLU A 91 8.53 1.99 -2.34
C GLU A 91 7.03 1.82 -2.15
N LEU A 92 6.28 2.91 -2.37
CA LEU A 92 4.83 2.90 -2.42
C LEU A 92 4.35 2.93 -3.87
N PHE A 93 3.62 1.90 -4.26
CA PHE A 93 2.87 1.87 -5.52
C PHE A 93 1.38 2.00 -5.25
N VAL A 94 0.66 2.70 -6.11
CA VAL A 94 -0.79 2.94 -5.95
C VAL A 94 -1.56 2.79 -7.25
N LEU A 95 -2.81 2.36 -7.11
CA LEU A 95 -3.85 2.39 -8.14
C LEU A 95 -5.06 3.15 -7.57
N PRO A 96 -5.20 4.45 -7.87
CA PRO A 96 -6.37 5.21 -7.45
C PRO A 96 -7.62 4.75 -8.21
N ASP A 97 -8.78 4.87 -7.58
CA ASP A 97 -10.06 4.67 -8.26
C ASP A 97 -10.26 5.78 -9.31
N ASN A 98 -10.48 5.39 -10.57
CA ASN A 98 -10.72 6.33 -11.65
C ASN A 98 -12.18 6.79 -11.71
N GLY A 99 -13.06 6.21 -10.90
CA GLY A 99 -14.47 6.61 -10.84
C GLY A 99 -15.31 6.14 -12.02
N LEU A 100 -14.77 5.26 -12.89
CA LEU A 100 -15.41 4.91 -14.17
C LEU A 100 -16.19 3.59 -14.11
N LEU A 101 -16.01 2.78 -13.07
CA LEU A 101 -16.62 1.45 -12.99
C LEU A 101 -17.99 1.52 -12.31
N TYR A 102 -19.02 1.12 -13.03
CA TYR A 102 -20.41 1.12 -12.55
C TYR A 102 -21.09 -0.23 -12.79
N PHE A 103 -22.00 -0.59 -11.89
CA PHE A 103 -22.97 -1.67 -12.07
C PHE A 103 -24.37 -1.08 -11.94
N GLY A 104 -25.02 -0.83 -13.08
CA GLY A 104 -26.22 0.01 -13.13
C GLY A 104 -25.90 1.44 -12.68
N GLU A 105 -26.65 1.94 -11.69
CA GLU A 105 -26.43 3.27 -11.10
C GLU A 105 -25.38 3.29 -9.98
N PHE A 106 -24.90 2.12 -9.55
CA PHE A 106 -23.98 2.00 -8.41
C PHE A 106 -22.52 2.05 -8.86
N HIS A 107 -21.76 2.96 -8.26
CA HIS A 107 -20.32 3.04 -8.46
C HIS A 107 -19.60 1.88 -7.74
N VAL A 108 -18.76 1.15 -8.46
CA VAL A 108 -17.95 0.06 -7.91
C VAL A 108 -16.63 0.63 -7.43
N ASN A 109 -16.39 0.57 -6.12
CA ASN A 109 -15.10 0.92 -5.54
C ASN A 109 -14.04 -0.09 -6.03
N LEU A 110 -13.17 0.36 -6.94
CA LEU A 110 -12.16 -0.49 -7.56
C LEU A 110 -11.25 -1.14 -6.51
N ALA A 111 -10.90 -0.38 -5.47
CA ALA A 111 -10.03 -0.88 -4.42
C ALA A 111 -10.67 -1.95 -3.57
N ALA A 112 -11.97 -1.83 -3.27
CA ALA A 112 -12.71 -2.88 -2.59
C ALA A 112 -12.85 -4.14 -3.45
N GLY A 113 -13.10 -3.98 -4.75
CA GLY A 113 -13.36 -5.09 -5.68
C GLY A 113 -12.14 -5.90 -6.10
N LEU A 114 -10.94 -5.31 -6.13
CA LEU A 114 -9.74 -5.98 -6.64
C LEU A 114 -8.76 -6.47 -5.57
N GLU A 115 -8.79 -5.95 -4.33
CA GLU A 115 -7.79 -6.28 -3.30
C GLU A 115 -7.62 -7.80 -3.11
N ASP A 116 -8.72 -8.52 -2.85
CA ASP A 116 -8.67 -9.96 -2.57
C ASP A 116 -8.13 -10.76 -3.76
N SER A 117 -8.52 -10.39 -4.98
CA SER A 117 -8.06 -11.03 -6.21
C SER A 117 -6.56 -10.79 -6.43
N ILE A 118 -6.09 -9.57 -6.18
CA ILE A 118 -4.66 -9.23 -6.26
C ILE A 118 -3.88 -10.01 -5.20
N VAL A 119 -4.31 -9.99 -3.93
CA VAL A 119 -3.64 -10.70 -2.83
C VAL A 119 -3.55 -12.20 -3.11
N LYS A 120 -4.61 -12.82 -3.66
CA LYS A 120 -4.58 -14.23 -4.07
C LYS A 120 -3.65 -14.48 -5.27
N GLY A 121 -3.59 -13.56 -6.23
CA GLY A 121 -2.81 -13.74 -7.46
C GLY A 121 -1.31 -13.46 -7.33
N ILE A 122 -0.90 -12.65 -6.36
CA ILE A 122 0.52 -12.31 -6.12
C ILE A 122 1.07 -12.85 -4.80
N GLU A 123 0.18 -13.22 -3.87
CA GLU A 123 0.50 -13.81 -2.57
C GLU A 123 1.57 -13.05 -1.75
N PRO A 124 1.35 -11.76 -1.42
CA PRO A 124 2.34 -10.97 -0.71
C PRO A 124 2.63 -11.55 0.67
N GLU A 125 3.90 -11.70 0.98
CA GLU A 125 4.39 -12.26 2.24
C GLU A 125 3.79 -11.55 3.46
N TRP A 126 3.71 -10.21 3.44
CA TRP A 126 3.26 -9.42 4.58
C TRP A 126 1.74 -9.42 4.75
N ASN A 127 0.96 -9.82 3.73
CA ASN A 127 -0.49 -10.01 3.86
C ASN A 127 -0.84 -11.28 4.64
N ARG A 128 -0.07 -12.36 4.45
CA ARG A 128 -0.30 -13.65 5.13
C ARG A 128 0.02 -13.59 6.61
N LEU A 129 1.02 -12.79 6.93
CA LEU A 129 1.47 -12.49 8.27
C LEU A 129 0.41 -11.77 9.15
N GLY A 130 -0.69 -11.26 8.58
CA GLY A 130 -1.78 -10.61 9.31
C GLY A 130 -3.01 -11.48 9.58
N LYS A 131 -2.98 -12.76 9.22
CA LYS A 131 -4.01 -13.76 9.56
C LYS A 131 -3.59 -14.61 10.75
#